data_AF-A0A926D0Y1-F1
#
_entry.id   AF-A0A926D0Y1-F1
#
_cell.length_a   1.000
_cell.length_b   1.000
_cell.length_c   1.000
_cell.angle_alpha   90.00
_cell.angle_beta   90.00
_cell.angle_gamma   90.00
#
_symmetry.space_group_name_H-M   'P 1'
#
loop_
_entity.id
_entity.type
_entity.pdbx_description
1 polymer ?
#
loop_
_entity_poly.entity_id
_entity_poly.type
_entity_poly.pdbx_seq_one_letter_code
_entity_poly.pdbx_strand_id
1 'polypeptide(L)'
;MESLAVDLHIHSCLSPCAERDMTPNNIAGMAMLKQLDMIAVTDHNRAKNARAVARAAEEYGVLVLPGMEAQSREDVHLLCYFPDFDLLEEFDDWHYRFLPDMPAMPQLFGEQWLMDEEDCRVGDEPRLLLQSTTLSIDEVCQKVLEMGGAMVPAHVNRQANSLLYNLGFIPPGLPVTTLEVSRLAPSPEGIGGYRTIYSSDAHDLGAILERDNFLRVQERSVAAVIRRLKEKSGNIG
;
A
#
# COMPACT_ATOMS: atom_id res chain seq x y z
N MET A 1 -17.15 -3.25 -18.02
CA MET A 1 -16.82 -3.42 -16.59
C MET A 1 -16.10 -4.73 -16.45
N GLU A 2 -14.87 -4.66 -15.95
CA GLU A 2 -14.03 -5.81 -15.64
C GLU A 2 -14.04 -6.07 -14.13
N SER A 3 -13.69 -7.29 -13.74
CA SER A 3 -13.56 -7.70 -12.34
C SER A 3 -12.14 -8.19 -12.13
N LEU A 4 -11.31 -7.36 -11.50
CA LEU A 4 -9.90 -7.66 -11.26
C LEU A 4 -9.73 -8.37 -9.93
N ALA A 5 -9.04 -9.51 -9.91
CA ALA A 5 -8.52 -10.08 -8.67
C ALA A 5 -7.35 -9.23 -8.18
N VAL A 6 -7.44 -8.71 -6.96
CA VAL A 6 -6.48 -7.73 -6.45
C VAL A 6 -5.99 -8.02 -5.04
N ASP A 7 -4.72 -7.71 -4.83
CA ASP A 7 -4.10 -7.56 -3.52
C ASP A 7 -3.33 -6.24 -3.46
N LEU A 8 -3.89 -5.23 -2.80
CA LEU A 8 -3.42 -3.85 -2.91
C LEU A 8 -2.56 -3.40 -1.72
N HIS A 9 -2.11 -4.35 -0.89
CA HIS A 9 -1.30 -4.08 0.30
C HIS A 9 -0.34 -5.25 0.52
N ILE A 10 0.87 -5.15 0.00
CA ILE A 10 1.94 -6.15 0.11
C ILE A 10 3.23 -5.43 0.49
N HIS A 11 4.01 -6.01 1.40
CA HIS A 11 5.33 -5.51 1.78
C HIS A 11 6.44 -6.30 1.08
N SER A 12 7.46 -5.62 0.59
CA SER A 12 8.68 -6.27 0.08
C SER A 12 9.75 -6.37 1.17
N CYS A 13 10.87 -6.99 0.86
CA CYS A 13 12.05 -7.04 1.74
C CYS A 13 12.68 -5.65 2.05
N LEU A 14 12.10 -4.56 1.57
CA LEU A 14 12.40 -3.20 2.01
C LEU A 14 11.73 -2.88 3.36
N SER A 15 10.54 -3.40 3.62
CA SER A 15 9.90 -3.29 4.92
C SER A 15 10.62 -4.21 5.92
N PRO A 16 11.09 -3.71 7.06
CA PRO A 16 11.95 -4.50 7.97
C PRO A 16 11.24 -5.73 8.55
N CYS A 17 9.92 -5.64 8.76
CA CYS A 17 9.08 -6.72 9.25
C CYS A 17 8.72 -7.79 8.20
N ALA A 18 9.08 -7.59 6.92
CA ALA A 18 8.81 -8.57 5.88
C ALA A 18 9.95 -9.60 5.78
N GLU A 19 9.62 -10.79 5.29
CA GLU A 19 10.61 -11.84 5.05
C GLU A 19 11.60 -11.43 3.97
N ARG A 20 12.84 -11.93 4.10
CA ARG A 20 13.92 -11.69 3.13
C ARG A 20 13.58 -12.18 1.71
N ASP A 21 12.72 -13.19 1.62
CA ASP A 21 12.27 -13.77 0.36
C ASP A 21 11.18 -12.93 -0.34
N MET A 22 10.71 -11.83 0.26
CA MET A 22 9.79 -10.86 -0.36
C MET A 22 10.50 -9.97 -1.40
N THR A 23 11.28 -10.58 -2.28
CA THR A 23 12.02 -9.91 -3.37
C THR A 23 11.10 -9.60 -4.55
N PRO A 24 11.48 -8.66 -5.45
CA PRO A 24 10.68 -8.29 -6.62
C PRO A 24 10.16 -9.47 -7.46
N ASN A 25 11.04 -10.40 -7.86
CA ASN A 25 10.63 -11.54 -8.69
C ASN A 25 9.79 -12.55 -7.91
N ASN A 26 10.08 -12.77 -6.63
CA ASN A 26 9.29 -13.68 -5.82
C ASN A 26 7.86 -13.16 -5.62
N ILE A 27 7.68 -11.86 -5.36
CA ILE A 27 6.36 -11.24 -5.26
C ILE A 27 5.63 -11.34 -6.61
N ALA A 28 6.29 -10.96 -7.71
CA ALA A 28 5.71 -10.99 -9.05
C ALA A 28 5.30 -12.42 -9.47
N GLY A 29 6.18 -13.40 -9.26
CA GLY A 29 5.94 -14.81 -9.54
C GLY A 29 4.84 -15.40 -8.65
N MET A 30 4.80 -15.04 -7.36
CA MET A 30 3.73 -15.48 -6.47
C MET A 30 2.38 -14.90 -6.87
N ALA A 31 2.31 -13.62 -7.24
CA ALA A 31 1.09 -13.00 -7.76
C ALA A 31 0.58 -13.69 -9.04
N MET A 32 1.49 -14.10 -9.92
CA MET A 32 1.17 -14.90 -11.10
C MET A 32 0.62 -16.28 -10.72
N LEU A 33 1.27 -17.00 -9.80
CA LEU A 33 0.83 -18.32 -9.34
C LEU A 33 -0.55 -18.26 -8.67
N LYS A 34 -0.82 -17.21 -7.90
CA LYS A 34 -2.11 -16.91 -7.26
C LYS A 34 -3.12 -16.29 -8.22
N GLN A 35 -2.75 -16.12 -9.50
CA GLN A 35 -3.60 -15.60 -10.57
C GLN A 35 -4.20 -14.24 -10.23
N LEU A 36 -3.43 -13.33 -9.64
CA LEU A 36 -3.87 -11.96 -9.39
C LEU A 36 -3.77 -11.12 -10.67
N ASP A 37 -4.78 -10.30 -10.93
CA ASP A 37 -4.79 -9.43 -12.11
C ASP A 37 -4.02 -8.14 -11.85
N MET A 38 -4.01 -7.68 -10.59
CA MET A 38 -3.25 -6.52 -10.13
C MET A 38 -2.79 -6.68 -8.68
N ILE A 39 -1.58 -6.20 -8.38
CA ILE A 39 -1.07 -6.08 -7.01
C ILE A 39 -0.60 -4.65 -6.71
N ALA A 40 -0.33 -4.33 -5.44
CA ALA A 40 0.44 -3.15 -5.06
C ALA A 40 1.46 -3.52 -3.98
N VAL A 41 2.72 -3.13 -4.19
CA VAL A 41 3.73 -3.17 -3.13
C VAL A 41 3.76 -1.81 -2.46
N THR A 42 3.47 -1.80 -1.16
CA THR A 42 3.24 -0.62 -0.34
C THR A 42 4.14 -0.68 0.89
N ASP A 43 5.45 -0.67 0.67
CA ASP A 43 6.42 -0.72 1.76
C ASP A 43 6.24 0.45 2.75
N HIS A 44 6.61 0.21 4.01
CA HIS A 44 6.46 1.21 5.07
C HIS A 44 7.30 2.45 4.77
N ASN A 45 6.65 3.61 4.64
CA ASN A 45 7.28 4.92 4.49
C ASN A 45 8.30 5.06 3.33
N ARG A 46 8.39 4.07 2.43
CA ARG A 46 9.26 4.06 1.24
C ARG A 46 8.62 3.28 0.12
N ALA A 47 9.03 3.58 -1.11
CA ALA A 47 8.53 2.90 -2.30
C ALA A 47 9.64 2.42 -3.24
N LYS A 48 10.90 2.36 -2.77
CA LYS A 48 12.06 2.13 -3.64
C LYS A 48 12.10 0.77 -4.34
N ASN A 49 11.37 -0.23 -3.84
CA ASN A 49 11.24 -1.54 -4.51
C ASN A 49 10.00 -1.65 -5.42
N ALA A 50 9.05 -0.70 -5.35
CA ALA A 50 7.76 -0.83 -6.04
C ALA A 50 7.92 -0.88 -7.57
N ARG A 51 8.82 -0.06 -8.14
CA ARG A 51 9.09 -0.08 -9.59
C ARG A 51 9.80 -1.35 -10.04
N ALA A 52 10.72 -1.88 -9.23
CA ALA A 52 11.40 -3.15 -9.52
C ALA A 52 10.40 -4.30 -9.59
N VAL A 53 9.46 -4.37 -8.63
CA VAL A 53 8.37 -5.36 -8.64
C VAL A 53 7.50 -5.19 -9.89
N ALA A 54 7.19 -3.95 -10.28
CA ALA A 54 6.41 -3.68 -11.48
C ALA A 54 7.09 -4.22 -12.75
N ARG A 55 8.39 -3.98 -12.91
CA ARG A 55 9.18 -4.52 -14.03
C ARG A 55 9.19 -6.05 -14.04
N ALA A 56 9.42 -6.69 -12.90
CA ALA A 56 9.38 -8.15 -12.78
C ALA A 56 7.98 -8.71 -13.10
N ALA A 57 6.92 -7.99 -12.75
CA ALA A 57 5.53 -8.38 -12.99
C ALA A 57 5.07 -8.25 -14.46
N GLU A 58 5.76 -7.43 -15.27
CA GLU A 58 5.45 -7.26 -16.70
C GLU A 58 5.55 -8.58 -17.47
N GLU A 59 6.55 -9.43 -17.16
CA GLU A 59 6.73 -10.72 -17.81
C GLU A 59 5.57 -11.70 -17.57
N TYR A 60 4.90 -11.55 -16.42
CA TYR A 60 3.74 -12.36 -16.04
C TYR A 60 2.41 -11.73 -16.46
N GLY A 61 2.44 -10.52 -17.01
CA GLY A 61 1.25 -9.75 -17.32
C GLY A 61 0.41 -9.43 -16.08
N VAL A 62 1.03 -9.28 -14.91
CA VAL A 62 0.39 -8.81 -13.66
C VAL A 62 0.59 -7.31 -13.56
N LEU A 63 -0.49 -6.54 -13.37
CA LEU A 63 -0.39 -5.08 -13.29
C LEU A 63 0.01 -4.67 -11.86
N VAL A 64 0.90 -3.71 -11.72
CA VAL A 64 1.28 -3.18 -10.39
C VAL A 64 0.77 -1.75 -10.23
N LEU A 65 -0.04 -1.52 -9.21
CA LEU A 65 -0.49 -0.20 -8.80
C LEU A 65 0.63 0.49 -8.01
N PRO A 66 1.13 1.66 -8.44
CA PRO A 66 2.14 2.41 -7.70
C PRO A 66 1.59 2.80 -6.33
N GLY A 67 2.29 2.42 -5.24
CA GLY A 67 1.86 2.78 -3.90
C GLY A 67 2.95 2.74 -2.82
N MET A 68 2.56 3.24 -1.65
CA MET A 68 3.33 3.25 -0.40
C MET A 68 2.36 3.12 0.78
N GLU A 69 2.76 2.45 1.86
CA GLU A 69 2.05 2.55 3.13
C GLU A 69 2.75 3.61 4.00
N ALA A 70 2.15 4.80 4.10
CA ALA A 70 2.67 5.89 4.91
C ALA A 70 2.14 5.79 6.35
N GLN A 71 3.01 5.99 7.34
CA GLN A 71 2.61 6.10 8.75
C GLN A 71 2.56 7.57 9.17
N SER A 72 1.37 8.03 9.53
CA SER A 72 1.16 9.40 10.00
C SER A 72 1.62 9.59 11.44
N ARG A 73 1.70 10.85 11.88
CA ARG A 73 2.02 11.25 13.25
C ARG A 73 0.99 10.77 14.27
N GLU A 74 -0.26 10.59 13.85
CA GLU A 74 -1.34 9.98 14.62
C GLU A 74 -1.17 8.46 14.77
N ASP A 75 -0.04 7.91 14.31
CA ASP A 75 0.27 6.50 14.30
C ASP A 75 -0.72 5.70 13.45
N VAL A 76 -1.21 6.27 12.34
CA VAL A 76 -2.18 5.62 11.44
C VAL A 76 -1.51 5.29 10.11
N HIS A 77 -1.73 4.08 9.61
CA HIS A 77 -1.26 3.66 8.30
C HIS A 77 -2.23 4.08 7.19
N LEU A 78 -1.65 4.59 6.10
CA LEU A 78 -2.34 5.19 4.97
C LEU A 78 -1.76 4.63 3.68
N LEU A 79 -2.56 3.86 2.95
CA LEU A 79 -2.20 3.39 1.62
C LEU A 79 -2.33 4.56 0.65
N CYS A 80 -1.20 4.96 0.07
CA CYS A 80 -1.08 6.08 -0.84
C CYS A 80 -0.80 5.54 -2.23
N TYR A 81 -1.75 5.67 -3.15
CA TYR A 81 -1.64 5.15 -4.53
C TYR A 81 -1.53 6.27 -5.56
N PHE A 82 -0.75 6.06 -6.61
CA PHE A 82 -0.39 7.10 -7.60
C PHE A 82 -0.65 6.67 -9.04
N PRO A 83 -0.98 7.63 -9.96
CA PRO A 83 -1.25 7.34 -11.37
C PRO A 83 -0.11 6.66 -12.14
N ASP A 84 1.12 6.90 -11.70
CA ASP A 84 2.34 6.33 -12.27
C ASP A 84 3.45 6.29 -11.20
N PHE A 85 4.54 5.59 -11.53
CA PHE A 85 5.67 5.42 -10.61
C PHE A 85 6.52 6.69 -10.47
N ASP A 86 6.48 7.63 -11.42
CA ASP A 86 7.25 8.87 -11.32
C ASP A 86 6.65 9.76 -10.22
N LEU A 87 5.31 9.86 -10.18
CA LEU A 87 4.58 10.52 -9.09
C LEU A 87 4.75 9.80 -7.75
N LEU A 88 4.78 8.46 -7.74
CA LEU A 88 5.08 7.71 -6.52
C LEU A 88 6.49 8.05 -5.99
N GLU A 89 7.48 8.13 -6.86
CA GLU A 89 8.86 8.45 -6.48
C GLU A 89 9.02 9.90 -6.01
N GLU A 90 8.32 10.85 -6.65
CA GLU A 90 8.25 12.23 -6.16
C GLU A 90 7.61 12.32 -4.77
N PHE A 91 6.55 11.54 -4.52
CA PHE A 91 5.92 11.47 -3.21
C PHE A 91 6.84 10.82 -2.18
N ASP A 92 7.50 9.72 -2.55
CA ASP A 92 8.47 9.00 -1.72
C ASP A 92 9.60 9.93 -1.25
N ASP A 93 10.20 10.70 -2.15
CA ASP A 93 11.26 11.67 -1.81
C ASP A 93 10.73 12.86 -0.98
N TRP A 94 9.46 13.23 -1.12
CA TRP A 94 8.81 14.22 -0.26
C TRP A 94 8.54 13.68 1.15
N HIS A 95 7.88 12.53 1.24
CA HIS A 95 7.46 11.86 2.48
C HIS A 95 8.67 11.53 3.37
N TYR A 96 9.74 11.01 2.75
CA TYR A 96 10.96 10.63 3.43
C TYR A 96 11.64 11.78 4.20
N ARG A 97 11.42 13.04 3.80
CA ARG A 97 11.96 14.22 4.52
C ARG A 97 11.34 14.40 5.92
N PHE A 98 10.17 13.84 6.15
CA PHE A 98 9.42 13.93 7.41
C PHE A 98 9.55 12.68 8.28
N LEU A 99 10.27 11.67 7.78
CA LEU A 99 10.63 10.49 8.55
C LEU A 99 11.75 10.87 9.55
N PRO A 100 11.65 10.50 10.85
CA PRO A 100 12.71 10.75 11.81
C PRO A 100 14.07 10.16 11.37
N ASP A 101 15.16 10.83 11.73
CA ASP A 101 16.52 10.35 11.45
C ASP A 101 16.96 9.34 12.52
N MET A 102 16.33 8.16 12.49
CA MET A 102 16.69 7.02 13.34
C MET A 102 17.37 5.95 12.47
N PRO A 103 18.56 5.46 12.83
CA PRO A 103 19.25 4.44 12.04
C PRO A 103 18.47 3.12 12.02
N ALA A 104 18.56 2.42 10.89
CA ALA A 104 18.07 1.05 10.78
C ALA A 104 18.73 0.13 11.83
N MET A 105 17.97 -0.80 12.38
CA MET A 105 18.44 -1.78 13.37
C MET A 105 18.10 -3.21 12.93
N PRO A 106 18.83 -3.78 11.94
CA PRO A 106 18.48 -5.07 11.35
C PRO A 106 18.41 -6.23 12.34
N GLN A 107 19.16 -6.16 13.44
CA GLN A 107 19.17 -7.21 14.47
C GLN A 107 17.90 -7.21 15.32
N LEU A 108 17.12 -6.12 15.31
CA LEU A 108 15.89 -5.97 16.10
C LEU A 108 14.64 -6.03 15.23
N PHE A 109 14.65 -5.35 14.09
CA PHE A 109 13.45 -5.17 13.27
C PHE A 109 13.48 -5.95 11.96
N GLY A 110 14.64 -6.43 11.53
CA GLY A 110 14.84 -7.06 10.22
C GLY A 110 15.51 -6.14 9.20
N GLU A 111 15.88 -6.74 8.08
CA GLU A 111 16.64 -6.08 7.01
C GLU A 111 15.77 -5.14 6.18
N GLN A 112 16.34 -4.12 5.55
CA GLN A 112 15.60 -3.17 4.70
C GLN A 112 16.33 -3.01 3.35
N TRP A 113 16.16 -4.00 2.47
CA TRP A 113 16.95 -4.10 1.25
C TRP A 113 16.31 -3.34 0.09
N LEU A 114 17.16 -2.56 -0.60
CA LEU A 114 16.85 -1.98 -1.88
C LEU A 114 17.22 -3.00 -2.96
N MET A 115 16.25 -3.35 -3.80
CA MET A 115 16.39 -4.39 -4.83
C MET A 115 16.13 -3.80 -6.21
N ASP A 116 16.83 -4.32 -7.22
CA ASP A 116 16.45 -4.12 -8.63
C ASP A 116 15.51 -5.23 -9.13
N GLU A 117 15.10 -5.15 -10.40
CA GLU A 117 14.21 -6.12 -11.04
C GLU A 117 14.82 -7.52 -11.26
N GLU A 118 16.12 -7.71 -11.02
CA GLU A 118 16.81 -9.01 -11.15
C GLU A 118 17.02 -9.68 -9.76
N ASP A 119 16.34 -9.19 -8.73
CA ASP A 119 16.55 -9.57 -7.32
C ASP A 119 17.99 -9.34 -6.84
N CYS A 120 18.70 -8.39 -7.44
CA CYS A 120 20.00 -7.97 -6.96
C CYS A 120 19.85 -6.85 -5.94
N ARG A 121 20.49 -7.02 -4.77
CA ARG A 121 20.54 -5.99 -3.72
C ARG A 121 21.44 -4.85 -4.20
N VAL A 122 20.82 -3.71 -4.48
CA VAL A 122 21.50 -2.48 -4.92
C VAL A 122 21.86 -1.54 -3.77
N GLY A 123 21.34 -1.81 -2.57
CA GLY A 123 21.68 -1.06 -1.36
C GLY A 123 20.83 -1.43 -0.15
N ASP A 124 20.90 -0.57 0.86
CA ASP A 124 20.17 -0.68 2.11
C ASP A 124 19.51 0.65 2.45
N GLU A 125 18.31 0.60 3.01
CA GLU A 125 17.67 1.77 3.59
C GLU A 125 18.32 2.09 4.95
N PRO A 126 19.01 3.24 5.09
CA PRO A 126 19.78 3.56 6.29
C PRO A 126 18.92 3.93 7.49
N ARG A 127 17.65 4.33 7.30
CA ARG A 127 16.75 4.76 8.38
C ARG A 127 15.73 3.68 8.73
N LEU A 128 15.32 3.64 9.98
CA LEU A 128 14.26 2.74 10.42
C LEU A 128 12.92 3.17 9.79
N LEU A 129 12.27 2.26 9.05
CA LEU A 129 10.99 2.57 8.39
C LEU A 129 9.76 2.39 9.27
N LEU A 130 9.85 1.57 10.32
CA LEU A 130 8.77 1.35 11.30
C LEU A 130 8.67 2.47 12.33
N GLN A 131 8.29 3.66 11.88
CA GLN A 131 8.11 4.82 12.74
C GLN A 131 7.16 5.84 12.13
N SER A 132 6.44 6.55 12.99
CA SER A 132 5.57 7.66 12.60
C SER A 132 6.38 8.81 12.00
N THR A 133 5.92 9.34 10.88
CA THR A 133 6.43 10.61 10.35
C THR A 133 5.91 11.79 11.15
N THR A 134 6.43 12.99 10.89
CA THR A 134 5.85 14.22 11.47
C THR A 134 4.58 14.69 10.77
N LEU A 135 4.17 14.05 9.66
CA LEU A 135 3.01 14.43 8.85
C LEU A 135 1.72 13.90 9.47
N SER A 136 0.70 14.75 9.52
CA SER A 136 -0.67 14.35 9.87
C SER A 136 -1.35 13.57 8.73
N ILE A 137 -2.44 12.86 9.07
CA ILE A 137 -3.33 12.22 8.08
C ILE A 137 -3.77 13.21 7.00
N ASP A 138 -4.17 14.43 7.39
CA ASP A 138 -4.65 15.45 6.47
C ASP A 138 -3.55 15.93 5.50
N GLU A 139 -2.32 16.13 6.00
CA GLU A 139 -1.18 16.54 5.17
C GLU A 139 -0.79 15.46 4.15
N VAL A 140 -0.77 14.19 4.56
CA VAL A 140 -0.55 13.05 3.65
C VAL A 140 -1.67 12.99 2.61
N CYS A 141 -2.92 13.06 3.05
CA CYS A 141 -4.08 13.00 2.17
C CYS A 141 -4.08 14.12 1.12
N GLN A 142 -3.85 15.36 1.56
CA GLN A 142 -3.77 16.51 0.69
C GLN A 142 -2.69 16.31 -0.37
N LYS A 143 -1.49 15.88 0.02
CA LYS A 143 -0.38 15.69 -0.91
C LYS A 143 -0.68 14.60 -1.96
N VAL A 144 -1.24 13.46 -1.54
CA VAL A 144 -1.64 12.39 -2.46
C VAL A 144 -2.68 12.88 -3.47
N LEU A 145 -3.67 13.67 -3.01
CA LEU A 145 -4.71 14.20 -3.89
C LEU A 145 -4.20 15.26 -4.87
N GLU A 146 -3.29 16.13 -4.45
CA GLU A 146 -2.61 17.11 -5.31
C GLU A 146 -1.86 16.42 -6.46
N MET A 147 -1.32 15.23 -6.22
CA MET A 147 -0.61 14.40 -7.20
C MET A 147 -1.56 13.50 -8.00
N GLY A 148 -2.88 13.71 -7.90
CA GLY A 148 -3.89 12.94 -8.64
C GLY A 148 -4.15 11.54 -8.10
N GLY A 149 -3.46 11.13 -7.04
CA GLY A 149 -3.55 9.82 -6.41
C GLY A 149 -4.83 9.58 -5.61
N ALA A 150 -4.86 8.44 -4.93
CA ALA A 150 -5.91 8.03 -4.00
C ALA A 150 -5.27 7.61 -2.68
N MET A 151 -5.81 8.13 -1.57
CA MET A 151 -5.44 7.68 -0.23
C MET A 151 -6.54 6.77 0.32
N VAL A 152 -6.15 5.65 0.91
CA VAL A 152 -7.05 4.70 1.57
C VAL A 152 -6.49 4.44 2.98
N PRO A 153 -7.20 4.81 4.06
CA PRO A 153 -6.82 4.40 5.40
C PRO A 153 -6.70 2.86 5.48
N ALA A 154 -5.53 2.39 5.90
CA ALA A 154 -5.20 0.97 5.94
C ALA A 154 -5.88 0.29 7.12
N HIS A 155 -6.24 -1.00 6.93
CA HIS A 155 -6.71 -1.95 7.96
C HIS A 155 -7.40 -1.30 9.18
N VAL A 156 -8.43 -0.47 8.93
CA VAL A 156 -8.93 0.58 9.86
C VAL A 156 -9.47 0.07 11.19
N ASN A 157 -9.67 -1.24 11.33
CA ASN A 157 -10.25 -1.94 12.47
C ASN A 157 -9.23 -2.76 13.28
N ARG A 158 -7.93 -2.70 12.98
CA ARG A 158 -6.90 -3.37 13.79
C ARG A 158 -6.60 -2.63 15.10
N GLN A 159 -6.02 -3.33 16.08
CA GLN A 159 -5.70 -2.74 17.39
C GLN A 159 -4.39 -1.92 17.41
N ALA A 160 -3.67 -1.89 16.30
CA ALA A 160 -2.46 -1.11 16.13
C ALA A 160 -2.49 -0.46 14.75
N ASN A 161 -1.88 0.72 14.67
CA ASN A 161 -1.70 1.49 13.44
C ASN A 161 -2.96 1.80 12.61
N SER A 162 -4.13 1.75 13.24
CA SER A 162 -5.42 1.82 12.56
C SER A 162 -6.19 3.09 12.92
N LEU A 163 -6.90 3.63 11.93
CA LEU A 163 -7.60 4.89 12.07
C LEU A 163 -8.70 4.83 13.15
N LEU A 164 -9.56 3.79 13.15
CA LEU A 164 -10.68 3.74 14.09
C LEU A 164 -10.21 3.39 15.50
N TYR A 165 -9.13 2.63 15.66
CA TYR A 165 -8.60 2.35 16.98
C TYR A 165 -7.94 3.60 17.60
N ASN A 166 -7.15 4.34 16.81
CA ASN A 166 -6.42 5.50 17.31
C ASN A 166 -7.34 6.71 17.54
N LEU A 167 -8.31 6.94 16.65
CA LEU A 167 -9.17 8.14 16.68
C LEU A 167 -10.60 7.87 17.16
N GLY A 168 -11.08 6.63 17.09
CA GLY A 168 -12.47 6.27 17.41
C GLY A 168 -13.49 6.62 16.31
N PHE A 169 -13.11 7.39 15.29
CA PHE A 169 -13.97 7.82 14.19
C PHE A 169 -13.17 8.16 12.93
N ILE A 170 -13.83 8.21 11.78
CA ILE A 170 -13.25 8.75 10.54
C ILE A 170 -13.46 10.26 10.54
N PRO A 171 -12.39 11.09 10.46
CA PRO A 171 -12.54 12.54 10.47
C PRO A 171 -13.52 13.01 9.39
N PRO A 172 -14.60 13.75 9.72
CA PRO A 172 -15.66 14.09 8.76
C PRO A 172 -15.20 14.91 7.55
N GLY A 173 -14.07 15.61 7.68
CA GLY A 173 -13.46 16.40 6.59
C GLY A 173 -12.47 15.63 5.73
N LEU A 174 -12.11 14.40 6.10
CA LEU A 174 -11.12 13.61 5.38
C LEU A 174 -11.69 13.20 4.01
N PRO A 175 -11.11 13.64 2.88
CA PRO A 175 -11.67 13.45 1.55
C PRO A 175 -11.41 12.05 0.98
N VAL A 176 -11.70 11.01 1.77
CA VAL A 176 -11.58 9.60 1.39
C VAL A 176 -12.96 8.99 1.17
N THR A 177 -13.03 8.04 0.23
CA THR A 177 -14.28 7.32 -0.07
C THR A 177 -14.13 5.81 0.09
N THR A 178 -12.90 5.33 0.23
CA THR A 178 -12.56 3.92 0.39
C THR A 178 -11.75 3.73 1.66
N LEU A 179 -12.00 2.62 2.36
CA LEU A 179 -11.26 2.15 3.53
C LEU A 179 -10.80 0.72 3.27
N GLU A 180 -9.60 0.38 3.73
CA GLU A 180 -9.22 -1.02 3.86
C GLU A 180 -9.66 -1.56 5.21
N VAL A 181 -10.29 -2.72 5.22
CA VAL A 181 -10.73 -3.41 6.44
C VAL A 181 -9.97 -4.72 6.57
N SER A 182 -9.36 -4.96 7.73
CA SER A 182 -8.74 -6.24 8.04
C SER A 182 -9.81 -7.30 8.30
N ARG A 183 -9.75 -8.43 7.60
CA ARG A 183 -10.61 -9.60 7.88
C ARG A 183 -10.22 -10.36 9.14
N LEU A 184 -9.03 -10.08 9.68
CA LEU A 184 -8.51 -10.71 10.89
C LEU A 184 -8.98 -10.01 12.17
N ALA A 185 -9.66 -8.86 12.04
CA ALA A 185 -10.20 -8.10 13.15
C ALA A 185 -11.74 -7.98 13.03
N PRO A 186 -12.45 -7.69 14.14
CA PRO A 186 -13.89 -7.49 14.12
C PRO A 186 -14.31 -6.43 13.09
N SER A 187 -15.42 -6.67 12.38
CA SER A 187 -15.93 -5.69 11.41
C SER A 187 -16.25 -4.37 12.12
N PRO A 188 -15.76 -3.24 11.61
CA PRO A 188 -16.05 -1.94 12.22
C PRO A 188 -17.50 -1.52 11.97
N GLU A 189 -18.09 -0.83 12.94
CA GLU A 189 -19.38 -0.16 12.79
C GLU A 189 -19.21 1.25 12.21
N GLY A 190 -20.29 1.85 11.70
CA GLY A 190 -20.29 3.27 11.28
C GLY A 190 -19.60 3.58 9.94
N ILE A 191 -19.19 2.56 9.17
CA ILE A 191 -18.48 2.75 7.88
C ILE A 191 -19.38 2.65 6.63
N GLY A 192 -20.71 2.62 6.78
CA GLY A 192 -21.66 2.35 5.68
C GLY A 192 -21.64 3.34 4.52
N GLY A 193 -21.02 4.52 4.67
CA GLY A 193 -20.82 5.50 3.61
C GLY A 193 -19.58 5.28 2.74
N TYR A 194 -18.69 4.36 3.14
CA TYR A 194 -17.41 4.12 2.48
C TYR A 194 -17.44 2.83 1.67
N ARG A 195 -16.61 2.77 0.63
CA ARG A 195 -16.26 1.51 -0.03
C ARG A 195 -15.29 0.77 0.88
N THR A 196 -15.49 -0.53 1.03
CA THR A 196 -14.50 -1.39 1.69
C THR A 196 -13.70 -2.15 0.65
N ILE A 197 -12.38 -2.17 0.83
CA ILE A 197 -11.49 -3.12 0.18
C ILE A 197 -10.83 -4.01 1.24
N TYR A 198 -10.29 -5.13 0.79
CA TYR A 198 -9.58 -6.08 1.61
C TYR A 198 -8.27 -6.41 0.89
N SER A 199 -7.16 -6.41 1.59
CA SER A 199 -5.85 -6.82 1.06
C SER A 199 -5.17 -7.73 2.10
N SER A 200 -4.07 -8.37 1.72
CA SER A 200 -3.36 -9.29 2.62
C SER A 200 -2.62 -8.57 3.74
N ASP A 201 -2.04 -7.41 3.45
CA ASP A 201 -0.96 -6.83 4.27
C ASP A 201 0.18 -7.87 4.45
N ALA A 202 0.53 -8.52 3.33
CA ALA A 202 1.44 -9.65 3.31
C ALA A 202 2.88 -9.22 3.60
N HIS A 203 3.48 -9.93 4.56
CA HIS A 203 4.89 -9.82 4.94
C HIS A 203 5.68 -11.09 4.58
N ASP A 204 4.99 -12.12 4.09
CA ASP A 204 5.54 -13.36 3.56
C ASP A 204 4.78 -13.75 2.28
N LEU A 205 5.41 -14.56 1.42
CA LEU A 205 4.85 -14.90 0.11
C LEU A 205 3.56 -15.72 0.22
N GLY A 206 3.43 -16.52 1.28
CA GLY A 206 2.25 -17.36 1.52
C GLY A 206 1.00 -16.54 1.82
N ALA A 207 1.17 -15.40 2.49
CA ALA A 207 0.11 -14.50 2.90
C ALA A 207 -0.50 -13.66 1.76
N ILE A 208 0.20 -13.50 0.63
CA ILE A 208 -0.35 -12.82 -0.55
C ILE A 208 -1.70 -13.46 -0.90
N LEU A 209 -2.72 -12.64 -1.20
CA LEU A 209 -4.08 -13.12 -1.35
C LEU A 209 -4.22 -14.15 -2.49
N GLU A 210 -5.04 -15.17 -2.24
CA GLU A 210 -5.62 -15.99 -3.30
C GLU A 210 -6.60 -15.16 -4.15
N ARG A 211 -7.04 -15.73 -5.28
CA ARG A 211 -7.97 -15.10 -6.24
C ARG A 211 -9.43 -14.99 -5.73
N ASP A 212 -9.62 -14.44 -4.54
CA ASP A 212 -10.90 -14.34 -3.84
C ASP A 212 -11.38 -12.90 -3.60
N ASN A 213 -10.52 -11.92 -3.85
CA ASN A 213 -10.82 -10.51 -3.62
C ASN A 213 -10.85 -9.74 -4.94
N PHE A 214 -12.03 -9.20 -5.28
CA PHE A 214 -12.28 -8.62 -6.59
C PHE A 214 -12.68 -7.15 -6.54
N LEU A 215 -12.06 -6.33 -7.38
CA LEU A 215 -12.41 -4.94 -7.61
C LEU A 215 -13.02 -4.77 -9.01
N ARG A 216 -14.25 -4.26 -9.06
CA ARG A 216 -14.92 -3.94 -10.34
C ARG A 216 -14.50 -2.57 -10.84
N VAL A 217 -14.02 -2.53 -12.09
CA VAL A 217 -13.52 -1.31 -12.76
C VAL A 217 -14.00 -1.23 -14.20
N GLN A 218 -13.81 -0.09 -14.86
CA GLN A 218 -14.23 0.08 -16.26
C GLN A 218 -13.37 -0.74 -17.23
N GLU A 219 -12.06 -0.81 -16.96
CA GLU A 219 -11.03 -1.47 -17.75
C GLU A 219 -9.86 -1.91 -16.83
N ARG A 220 -9.02 -2.84 -17.27
CA ARG A 220 -7.79 -3.23 -16.57
C ARG A 220 -6.69 -2.17 -16.71
N SER A 221 -6.76 -1.10 -15.90
CA SER A 221 -5.74 -0.05 -15.87
C SER A 221 -5.55 0.54 -14.46
N VAL A 222 -4.34 1.07 -14.20
CA VAL A 222 -4.03 1.82 -12.97
C VAL A 222 -4.99 3.00 -12.79
N ALA A 223 -5.24 3.75 -13.87
CA ALA A 223 -6.15 4.89 -13.86
C ALA A 223 -7.58 4.51 -13.46
N ALA A 224 -8.09 3.37 -13.94
CA ALA A 224 -9.42 2.90 -13.59
C ALA A 224 -9.51 2.50 -12.11
N VAL A 225 -8.48 1.88 -11.55
CA VAL A 225 -8.43 1.52 -10.12
C VAL A 225 -8.35 2.76 -9.24
N ILE A 226 -7.48 3.73 -9.55
CA ILE A 226 -7.40 4.99 -8.79
C ILE A 226 -8.72 5.74 -8.81
N ARG A 227 -9.35 5.85 -9.98
CA ARG A 227 -10.69 6.45 -10.10
C ARG A 227 -11.67 5.72 -9.20
N ARG A 228 -11.66 4.39 -9.24
CA ARG A 228 -12.55 3.54 -8.44
C ARG A 228 -12.36 3.73 -6.93
N LEU A 229 -11.13 3.92 -6.46
CA LEU A 229 -10.80 4.18 -5.05
C LEU A 229 -11.26 5.58 -4.59
N LYS A 230 -11.45 6.53 -5.51
CA LYS A 230 -11.90 7.91 -5.24
C LYS A 230 -13.42 8.11 -5.42
N GLU A 231 -14.09 7.18 -6.10
CA GLU A 231 -15.54 7.25 -6.34
C GLU A 231 -16.36 7.00 -5.07
N LYS A 232 -17.31 7.89 -4.79
CA LYS A 232 -18.30 7.68 -3.73
C LYS A 232 -19.07 6.38 -3.94
N SER A 233 -19.29 5.63 -2.86
CA SER A 233 -20.14 4.45 -2.84
C SER A 233 -21.54 4.78 -3.36
N GLY A 234 -21.95 4.15 -4.47
CA GLY A 234 -23.29 4.32 -5.06
C GLY A 234 -23.32 4.75 -6.53
N ASN A 235 -22.22 5.30 -7.06
CA ASN A 235 -22.11 5.56 -8.50
C ASN A 235 -21.63 4.29 -9.23
N ILE A 236 -22.58 3.45 -9.62
CA ILE A 236 -22.39 2.49 -10.71
C ILE A 236 -23.33 2.94 -11.82
N GLY A 237 -22.86 3.90 -12.61
CA GLY A 237 -23.46 4.25 -13.90
C GLY A 237 -22.87 3.38 -14.99
#